data_AF-A0A6U3T9F2-F1
#
_entry.id   AF-A0A6U3T9F2-F1
#
_cell.length_a   1.000
_cell.length_b   1.000
_cell.length_c   1.000
_cell.angle_alpha   90.00
_cell.angle_beta   90.00
_cell.angle_gamma   90.00
#
_symmetry.space_group_name_H-M   'P 1'
#
loop_
_entity.id
_entity.type
_entity.pdbx_description
1 polymer ?
#
loop_
_entity_poly.entity_id
_entity_poly.type
_entity_poly.pdbx_seq_one_letter_code
_entity_poly.pdbx_strand_id
1 'polypeptide(L)'
;MTPREHAQRYILLNSLHNHHTPHVIVGHTNIISSRQYNIMEALAATKFGPPHKVLQFVQTDLPEPGPTELRIRVQYAELNPVDLHKLAGGPNDGKPIPPNKCPLIVGYGGSGIIDKVGWEVLSSDDDGDKVESSSSSSSSLKVGNEVAFLCDARKNGSYAEYVIVDHRLVSLIPNGVSLAEGGASTIVRMHCL
;
A
#
# COMPACT_ATOMS: atom_id res chain seq x y z
N MET A 1 39.25 1.65 -1.84
CA MET A 1 38.16 0.79 -2.36
C MET A 1 36.98 0.99 -1.41
N THR A 2 35.98 1.79 -1.79
CA THR A 2 34.89 2.23 -0.90
C THR A 2 33.54 1.69 -1.38
N PRO A 3 32.61 1.31 -0.49
CA PRO A 3 31.33 0.71 -0.86
C PRO A 3 30.25 1.79 -0.97
N ARG A 4 30.02 2.32 -2.19
CA ARG A 4 29.01 3.37 -2.40
C ARG A 4 28.18 3.25 -3.69
N GLU A 5 27.93 2.04 -4.17
CA GLU A 5 27.11 1.84 -5.39
C GLU A 5 26.17 0.61 -5.31
N HIS A 6 25.31 0.55 -4.29
CA HIS A 6 24.06 -0.22 -4.40
C HIS A 6 22.92 0.74 -4.70
N ALA A 7 22.66 0.92 -5.99
CA ALA A 7 21.49 1.63 -6.49
C ALA A 7 20.20 0.87 -6.09
N GLN A 8 19.49 1.40 -5.11
CA GLN A 8 18.11 1.01 -4.80
C GLN A 8 17.24 1.35 -6.01
N ARG A 9 16.72 0.31 -6.68
CA ARG A 9 15.81 0.44 -7.81
C ARG A 9 14.39 0.60 -7.28
N TYR A 10 13.83 1.80 -7.40
CA TYR A 10 12.43 2.08 -7.05
C TYR A 10 11.53 1.95 -8.28
N ILE A 11 10.28 1.53 -8.06
CA ILE A 11 9.21 1.66 -9.05
C ILE A 11 8.52 2.99 -8.77
N LEU A 12 8.73 3.98 -9.63
CA LEU A 12 7.98 5.25 -9.62
C LEU A 12 6.66 5.03 -10.35
N LEU A 13 5.55 5.04 -9.61
CA LEU A 13 4.20 5.09 -10.21
C LEU A 13 3.85 6.57 -10.43
N ASN A 14 3.95 7.05 -11.66
CA ASN A 14 3.52 8.41 -12.03
C ASN A 14 2.12 8.36 -12.65
N SER A 15 1.19 9.11 -12.06
CA SER A 15 -0.20 9.26 -12.48
C SER A 15 -0.33 10.09 -13.78
N LEU A 16 -0.81 9.47 -14.85
CA LEU A 16 -1.30 10.18 -16.04
C LEU A 16 -2.80 10.46 -15.88
N HIS A 17 -3.15 11.73 -15.72
CA HIS A 17 -4.53 12.20 -15.71
C HIS A 17 -5.13 12.05 -17.11
N ASN A 18 -6.13 11.18 -17.28
CA ASN A 18 -6.92 11.10 -18.51
C ASN A 18 -8.09 12.07 -18.46
N HIS A 19 -8.03 13.12 -19.28
CA HIS A 19 -9.19 13.90 -19.69
C HIS A 19 -9.99 13.09 -20.72
N HIS A 20 -11.19 12.62 -20.36
CA HIS A 20 -12.15 12.10 -21.33
C HIS A 20 -13.49 12.82 -21.20
N THR A 21 -13.82 13.59 -22.23
CA THR A 21 -15.11 14.24 -22.47
C THR A 21 -16.15 13.20 -22.91
N PRO A 22 -17.34 13.11 -22.28
CA PRO A 22 -18.39 12.22 -22.76
C PRO A 22 -19.20 12.85 -23.89
N HIS A 23 -19.40 12.11 -24.98
CA HIS A 23 -20.41 12.41 -25.99
C HIS A 23 -21.81 12.13 -25.42
N VAL A 24 -22.71 13.11 -25.51
CA VAL A 24 -24.11 13.02 -25.08
C VAL A 24 -24.94 12.33 -26.17
N ILE A 25 -25.54 11.19 -25.86
CA ILE A 25 -26.67 10.63 -26.61
C ILE A 25 -27.94 11.00 -25.83
N VAL A 26 -28.81 11.80 -26.45
CA VAL A 26 -30.10 12.22 -25.90
C VAL A 26 -31.12 11.10 -26.10
N GLY A 27 -31.70 10.58 -25.01
CA GLY A 27 -32.88 9.72 -25.08
C GLY A 27 -33.06 8.79 -23.89
N HIS A 28 -34.07 9.12 -23.07
CA HIS A 28 -34.64 8.34 -21.97
C HIS A 28 -33.91 8.39 -20.62
N THR A 29 -34.63 8.97 -19.66
CA THR A 29 -34.36 9.03 -18.22
C THR A 29 -34.16 7.64 -17.63
N ASN A 30 -32.92 7.20 -17.58
CA ASN A 30 -32.42 6.32 -16.53
C ASN A 30 -31.57 7.19 -15.61
N ILE A 31 -31.95 7.27 -14.33
CA ILE A 31 -31.06 7.76 -13.28
C ILE A 31 -29.98 6.69 -13.15
N ILE A 32 -28.95 6.76 -13.99
CA ILE A 32 -27.73 6.01 -13.79
C ILE A 32 -27.04 6.73 -12.64
N SER A 33 -27.19 6.21 -11.43
CA SER A 33 -26.28 6.55 -10.34
C SER A 33 -24.88 6.28 -10.86
N SER A 34 -24.13 7.34 -11.12
CA SER A 34 -22.71 7.25 -11.43
C SER A 34 -22.02 6.77 -10.17
N ARG A 35 -22.04 5.45 -9.91
CA ARG A 35 -20.97 4.84 -9.13
C ARG A 35 -19.72 5.05 -9.98
N GLN A 36 -19.06 6.17 -9.74
CA GLN A 36 -17.65 6.29 -10.03
C GLN A 36 -17.01 5.12 -9.29
N TYR A 37 -16.65 4.07 -10.02
CA TYR A 37 -15.93 2.96 -9.43
C TYR A 37 -14.61 3.55 -8.96
N ASN A 38 -14.42 3.65 -7.66
CA ASN A 38 -13.13 3.99 -7.08
C ASN A 38 -12.22 2.81 -7.36
N ILE A 39 -11.54 2.86 -8.50
CA ILE A 39 -10.54 1.89 -8.94
C ILE A 39 -9.15 2.44 -8.64
N MET A 40 -8.20 1.53 -8.51
CA MET A 40 -6.78 1.82 -8.41
C MET A 40 -5.99 0.88 -9.32
N GLU A 41 -4.81 1.31 -9.74
CA GLU A 41 -3.83 0.46 -10.40
C GLU A 41 -2.97 -0.29 -9.37
N ALA A 42 -2.66 -1.55 -9.69
CA ALA A 42 -1.74 -2.38 -8.93
C ALA A 42 -0.89 -3.28 -9.82
N LEU A 43 0.31 -3.64 -9.36
CA LEU A 43 1.15 -4.65 -9.98
C LEU A 43 0.89 -5.99 -9.27
N ALA A 44 0.23 -6.91 -9.95
CA ALA A 44 -0.33 -8.11 -9.33
C ALA A 44 -0.12 -9.37 -10.17
N ALA A 45 -0.35 -10.53 -9.54
CA ALA A 45 -0.24 -11.84 -10.17
C ALA A 45 -1.53 -12.65 -10.01
N THR A 46 -1.91 -13.40 -11.04
CA THR A 46 -3.03 -14.37 -11.02
C THR A 46 -2.54 -15.83 -10.94
N LYS A 47 -1.23 -16.05 -11.06
CA LYS A 47 -0.53 -17.32 -10.86
C LYS A 47 0.75 -17.10 -10.08
N PHE A 48 1.20 -18.11 -9.34
CA PHE A 48 2.54 -18.11 -8.76
C PHE A 48 3.60 -18.31 -9.84
N GLY A 49 4.78 -17.71 -9.64
CA GLY A 49 5.92 -17.90 -10.53
C GLY A 49 6.92 -16.75 -10.52
N PRO A 50 7.90 -16.75 -11.43
CA PRO A 50 8.93 -15.73 -11.49
C PRO A 50 8.32 -14.37 -11.88
N PRO A 51 8.71 -13.25 -11.22
CA PRO A 51 8.04 -11.96 -11.35
C PRO A 51 7.85 -11.48 -12.79
N HIS A 52 8.88 -11.62 -13.63
CA HIS A 52 8.86 -11.19 -15.04
C HIS A 52 7.86 -11.96 -15.92
N LYS A 53 7.29 -13.07 -15.43
CA LYS A 53 6.27 -13.85 -16.13
C LYS A 53 4.86 -13.68 -15.56
N VAL A 54 4.75 -13.28 -14.29
CA VAL A 54 3.47 -13.32 -13.56
C VAL A 54 2.95 -11.96 -13.12
N LEU A 55 3.82 -10.97 -12.96
CA LEU A 55 3.41 -9.62 -12.60
C LEU A 55 2.89 -8.86 -13.82
N GLN A 56 1.74 -8.24 -13.64
CA GLN A 56 1.09 -7.38 -14.63
C GLN A 56 0.37 -6.24 -13.93
N PHE A 57 0.29 -5.09 -14.59
CA PHE A 57 -0.57 -4.00 -14.12
C PHE A 57 -2.04 -4.42 -14.27
N VAL A 58 -2.80 -4.23 -13.22
CA VAL A 58 -4.23 -4.51 -13.15
C VAL A 58 -4.97 -3.32 -12.57
N GLN A 59 -6.21 -3.14 -13.00
CA GLN A 59 -7.16 -2.24 -12.34
C GLN A 59 -7.98 -3.07 -11.33
N THR A 60 -8.10 -2.60 -10.10
CA THR A 60 -8.82 -3.25 -9.01
C THR A 60 -9.55 -2.22 -8.17
N ASP A 61 -10.51 -2.65 -7.35
CA ASP A 61 -11.22 -1.74 -6.44
C ASP A 61 -10.25 -1.06 -5.46
N LEU A 62 -10.48 0.23 -5.22
CA LEU A 62 -9.84 0.99 -4.16
C LEU A 62 -10.28 0.39 -2.82
N PRO A 63 -9.35 -0.09 -1.99
CA PRO A 63 -9.72 -0.75 -0.75
C PRO A 63 -10.24 0.27 0.26
N GLU A 64 -11.09 -0.17 1.19
CA GLU A 64 -11.59 0.64 2.28
C GLU A 64 -10.98 0.16 3.61
N PRO A 65 -10.43 1.06 4.45
CA PRO A 65 -9.84 0.65 5.71
C PRO A 65 -10.91 0.21 6.72
N GLY A 66 -10.61 -0.81 7.50
CA GLY A 66 -11.36 -1.17 8.70
C GLY A 66 -11.19 -0.16 9.85
N PRO A 67 -11.83 -0.42 11.01
CA PRO A 67 -11.85 0.50 12.16
C PRO A 67 -10.48 0.97 12.65
N THR A 68 -9.50 0.07 12.71
CA THR A 68 -8.13 0.33 13.19
C THR A 68 -7.13 0.51 12.05
N GLU A 69 -7.60 0.61 10.81
CA GLU A 69 -6.72 0.59 9.64
C GLU A 69 -6.61 1.97 9.00
N LEU A 70 -5.52 2.14 8.25
CA LEU A 70 -5.25 3.29 7.44
C LEU A 70 -5.27 2.86 5.98
N ARG A 71 -5.83 3.71 5.11
CA ARG A 71 -5.54 3.65 3.68
C ARG A 71 -4.44 4.65 3.38
N ILE A 72 -3.36 4.15 2.81
CA ILE A 72 -2.17 4.94 2.48
C ILE A 72 -2.05 4.99 0.96
N ARG A 73 -1.93 6.20 0.41
CA ARG A 73 -1.51 6.40 -0.98
C ARG A 73 -0.01 6.16 -1.07
N VAL A 74 0.39 5.08 -1.74
CA VAL A 74 1.78 4.64 -1.81
C VAL A 74 2.57 5.58 -2.71
N GLN A 75 3.66 6.13 -2.19
CA GLN A 75 4.60 6.95 -2.96
C GLN A 75 5.84 6.15 -3.34
N TYR A 76 6.30 5.29 -2.44
CA TYR A 76 7.41 4.37 -2.67
C TYR A 76 7.09 3.01 -2.05
N ALA A 77 7.25 1.95 -2.83
CA ALA A 77 7.21 0.58 -2.32
C ALA A 77 8.62 0.06 -2.13
N GLU A 78 8.88 -0.59 -1.00
CA GLU A 78 10.15 -1.27 -0.73
C GLU A 78 10.20 -2.58 -1.54
N LEU A 79 11.36 -2.87 -2.13
CA LEU A 79 11.61 -4.13 -2.83
C LEU A 79 12.52 -5.01 -1.98
N ASN A 80 12.01 -6.16 -1.57
CA ASN A 80 12.70 -7.11 -0.70
C ASN A 80 12.70 -8.53 -1.30
N PRO A 81 13.70 -9.38 -1.00
CA PRO A 81 13.72 -10.77 -1.46
C PRO A 81 12.46 -11.57 -1.06
N VAL A 82 11.82 -11.23 0.07
CA VAL A 82 10.56 -11.87 0.52
C VAL A 82 9.40 -11.67 -0.46
N ASP A 83 9.39 -10.58 -1.24
CA ASP A 83 8.40 -10.36 -2.30
C ASP A 83 8.49 -11.46 -3.36
N LEU A 84 9.73 -11.79 -3.74
CA LEU A 84 10.02 -12.84 -4.73
C LEU A 84 9.61 -14.22 -4.19
N HIS A 85 9.84 -14.49 -2.91
CA HIS A 85 9.41 -15.73 -2.28
C HIS A 85 7.88 -15.86 -2.22
N LYS A 86 7.15 -14.78 -1.92
CA LYS A 86 5.68 -14.77 -1.93
C LYS A 86 5.14 -15.03 -3.35
N LEU A 87 5.73 -14.39 -4.37
CA LEU A 87 5.35 -14.59 -5.77
C LEU A 87 5.67 -16.00 -6.29
N ALA A 88 6.81 -16.56 -5.91
CA ALA A 88 7.20 -17.90 -6.34
C ALA A 88 6.23 -18.99 -5.84
N GLY A 89 5.57 -18.78 -4.70
CA GLY A 89 4.57 -19.71 -4.16
C GLY A 89 5.11 -21.05 -3.67
N GLY A 90 6.43 -21.29 -3.78
CA GLY A 90 7.11 -22.51 -3.35
C GLY A 90 6.47 -23.76 -3.99
N PRO A 91 5.88 -24.68 -3.21
CA PRO A 91 5.17 -25.87 -3.75
C PRO A 91 4.00 -25.56 -4.70
N ASN A 92 3.63 -24.28 -4.84
CA ASN A 92 2.57 -23.82 -5.73
C ASN A 92 3.09 -23.11 -6.98
N ASP A 93 4.39 -23.15 -7.28
CA ASP A 93 4.94 -22.58 -8.52
C ASP A 93 4.13 -23.02 -9.76
N GLY A 94 3.82 -22.05 -10.62
CA GLY A 94 2.99 -22.20 -11.81
C GLY A 94 1.49 -22.39 -11.57
N LYS A 95 1.05 -22.61 -10.33
CA LYS A 95 -0.39 -22.79 -10.00
C LYS A 95 -1.12 -21.45 -9.93
N PRO A 96 -2.45 -21.43 -10.17
CA PRO A 96 -3.28 -20.25 -9.95
C PRO A 96 -3.21 -19.76 -8.50
N ILE A 97 -3.27 -18.44 -8.32
CA ILE A 97 -3.50 -17.85 -7.00
C ILE A 97 -4.90 -18.27 -6.54
N PRO A 98 -5.09 -18.69 -5.27
CA PRO A 98 -6.41 -19.02 -4.74
C PRO A 98 -7.42 -17.88 -4.94
N PRO A 99 -8.69 -18.15 -5.28
CA PRO A 99 -9.67 -17.10 -5.60
C PRO A 99 -9.81 -16.01 -4.53
N ASN A 100 -9.73 -16.38 -3.25
CA ASN A 100 -9.81 -15.44 -2.13
C ASN A 100 -8.56 -14.57 -1.91
N LYS A 101 -7.51 -14.77 -2.71
CA LYS A 101 -6.26 -13.99 -2.69
C LYS A 101 -5.90 -13.45 -4.07
N CYS A 102 -6.76 -13.64 -5.06
CA CYS A 102 -6.51 -13.25 -6.45
C CYS A 102 -7.22 -11.92 -6.76
N PRO A 103 -6.56 -10.96 -7.44
CA PRO A 103 -5.15 -10.99 -7.82
C PRO A 103 -4.24 -10.79 -6.59
N LEU A 104 -3.11 -11.49 -6.55
CA LEU A 104 -2.13 -11.34 -5.49
C LEU A 104 -1.32 -10.08 -5.73
N ILE A 105 -1.46 -9.09 -4.84
CA ILE A 105 -0.59 -7.91 -4.80
C ILE A 105 0.48 -8.14 -3.72
N VAL A 106 1.75 -8.03 -4.10
CA VAL A 106 2.90 -8.18 -3.18
C VAL A 106 3.46 -6.82 -2.76
N GLY A 107 4.61 -6.79 -2.06
CA GLY A 107 5.13 -5.60 -1.39
C GLY A 107 4.83 -5.66 0.11
N TYR A 108 5.87 -5.58 0.93
CA TYR A 108 5.75 -5.71 2.39
C TYR A 108 6.00 -4.43 3.16
N GLY A 109 6.33 -3.34 2.47
CA GLY A 109 6.58 -2.06 3.10
C GLY A 109 6.74 -0.95 2.08
N GLY A 110 6.93 0.25 2.60
CA GLY A 110 7.09 1.44 1.79
C GLY A 110 6.80 2.71 2.57
N SER A 111 6.60 3.78 1.82
CA SER A 111 6.19 5.07 2.35
C SER A 111 5.13 5.72 1.49
N GLY A 112 4.36 6.60 2.10
CA GLY A 112 3.22 7.21 1.44
C GLY A 112 2.57 8.27 2.29
N ILE A 113 1.38 8.66 1.85
CA ILE A 113 0.57 9.67 2.51
C ILE A 113 -0.73 9.02 2.97
N ILE A 114 -1.11 9.23 4.22
CA ILE A 114 -2.41 8.75 4.72
C ILE A 114 -3.53 9.43 3.93
N ASP A 115 -4.34 8.62 3.26
CA ASP A 115 -5.51 9.04 2.47
C ASP A 115 -6.79 8.95 3.30
N LYS A 116 -6.94 7.89 4.10
CA LYS A 116 -8.11 7.68 4.96
C LYS A 116 -7.73 6.97 6.24
N VAL A 117 -8.42 7.31 7.32
CA VAL A 117 -8.20 6.79 8.68
C VAL A 117 -9.45 6.07 9.17
N GLY A 118 -9.30 4.88 9.74
CA GLY A 118 -10.36 4.14 10.41
C GLY A 118 -10.84 4.85 11.68
N TRP A 119 -12.12 4.69 12.01
CA TRP A 119 -12.76 5.49 13.06
C TRP A 119 -12.21 5.25 14.47
N GLU A 120 -11.68 4.04 14.78
CA GLU A 120 -11.09 3.76 16.10
C GLU A 120 -9.73 4.42 16.25
N VAL A 121 -9.00 4.67 15.15
CA VAL A 121 -7.72 5.40 15.18
C VAL A 121 -7.94 6.88 15.49
N LEU A 122 -9.08 7.45 15.08
CA LEU A 122 -9.46 8.84 15.39
C LEU A 122 -9.92 9.03 16.84
N SER A 123 -10.31 7.96 17.52
CA SER A 123 -11.00 8.01 18.83
C SER A 123 -10.03 8.01 20.02
N SER A 124 -8.72 7.85 19.80
CA SER A 124 -7.72 7.69 20.87
C SER A 124 -7.22 9.00 21.51
N ASP A 125 -7.93 10.11 21.32
CA ASP A 125 -7.52 11.43 21.85
C ASP A 125 -8.05 11.75 23.26
N ASP A 126 -8.91 10.93 23.87
CA ASP A 126 -9.43 11.21 25.23
C ASP A 126 -9.69 9.91 26.03
N ASP A 127 -8.74 9.52 26.90
CA ASP A 127 -8.96 9.27 28.34
C ASP A 127 -7.72 8.56 28.97
N GLY A 128 -6.86 9.35 29.58
CA GLY A 128 -6.47 9.15 30.98
C GLY A 128 -5.65 7.94 31.46
N ASP A 129 -5.32 6.91 30.68
CA ASP A 129 -4.53 5.78 31.22
C ASP A 129 -3.41 5.28 30.30
N LYS A 130 -2.17 5.55 30.73
CA LYS A 130 -0.93 5.15 30.04
C LYS A 130 -0.57 3.72 30.42
N VAL A 131 -0.75 2.80 29.49
CA VAL A 131 0.00 1.54 29.50
C VAL A 131 1.06 1.64 28.40
N GLU A 132 2.32 1.73 28.81
CA GLU A 132 3.47 1.75 27.92
C GLU A 132 3.59 0.41 27.20
N SER A 133 3.07 0.34 25.98
CA SER A 133 3.45 -0.66 24.99
C SER A 133 4.03 0.06 23.79
N SER A 134 5.19 -0.42 23.36
CA SER A 134 6.15 0.22 22.47
C SER A 134 5.54 0.84 21.19
N SER A 135 5.81 2.13 21.02
CA SER A 135 6.04 2.85 19.74
C SER A 135 4.93 3.04 18.70
N SER A 136 3.64 3.13 19.05
CA SER A 136 2.66 3.70 18.10
C SER A 136 1.70 4.69 18.78
N SER A 137 2.13 5.95 18.84
CA SER A 137 1.31 7.13 19.17
C SER A 137 0.19 7.32 18.14
N SER A 138 -0.84 6.48 18.24
CA SER A 138 -1.95 6.38 17.29
C SER A 138 -2.77 7.67 17.20
N SER A 139 -2.80 8.45 18.28
CA SER A 139 -3.37 9.80 18.38
C SER A 139 -2.72 10.86 17.47
N SER A 140 -1.60 10.55 16.81
CA SER A 140 -0.93 11.49 15.90
C SER A 140 -1.20 11.24 14.41
N LEU A 141 -1.79 10.10 14.05
CA LEU A 141 -1.95 9.68 12.66
C LEU A 141 -3.24 10.27 12.06
N LYS A 142 -3.08 11.14 11.06
CA LYS A 142 -4.18 11.80 10.35
C LYS A 142 -3.95 11.84 8.85
N VAL A 143 -5.04 12.03 8.11
CA VAL A 143 -5.01 12.25 6.66
C VAL A 143 -4.00 13.35 6.32
N GLY A 144 -3.18 13.11 5.30
CA GLY A 144 -2.11 14.00 4.87
C GLY A 144 -0.77 13.78 5.55
N ASN A 145 -0.66 12.95 6.60
CA ASN A 145 0.65 12.61 7.15
C ASN A 145 1.49 11.78 6.18
N GLU A 146 2.77 12.11 6.09
CA GLU A 146 3.79 11.28 5.46
C GLU A 146 4.24 10.19 6.44
N VAL A 147 4.18 8.96 5.97
CA VAL A 147 4.41 7.79 6.81
C VAL A 147 5.27 6.75 6.11
N ALA A 148 6.04 6.01 6.91
CA ALA A 148 6.62 4.73 6.53
C ALA A 148 5.78 3.61 7.15
N PHE A 149 5.67 2.48 6.48
CA PHE A 149 4.78 1.41 6.91
C PHE A 149 5.27 0.00 6.56
N LEU A 150 4.77 -0.98 7.32
CA LEU A 150 4.85 -2.40 6.99
C LEU A 150 3.47 -2.97 6.66
N CYS A 151 3.40 -3.85 5.67
CA CYS A 151 2.16 -4.52 5.28
C CYS A 151 2.02 -5.88 5.99
N ASP A 152 0.77 -6.24 6.35
CA ASP A 152 0.45 -7.58 6.82
C ASP A 152 0.69 -8.60 5.69
N ALA A 153 1.56 -9.57 5.94
CA ALA A 153 1.93 -10.64 5.01
C ALA A 153 0.74 -11.39 4.39
N ARG A 154 -0.40 -11.41 5.10
CA ARG A 154 -1.62 -12.14 4.73
C ARG A 154 -2.53 -11.34 3.80
N LYS A 155 -2.32 -10.02 3.67
CA LYS A 155 -3.13 -9.10 2.85
C LYS A 155 -2.40 -8.73 1.55
N ASN A 156 -3.07 -7.92 0.73
CA ASN A 156 -2.49 -7.27 -0.43
C ASN A 156 -1.46 -6.23 0.00
N GLY A 157 -0.36 -6.17 -0.75
CA GLY A 157 0.84 -5.41 -0.42
C GLY A 157 0.92 -4.03 -1.07
N SER A 158 2.11 -3.43 -0.95
CA SER A 158 2.40 -2.05 -1.37
C SER A 158 2.66 -1.86 -2.86
N TYR A 159 2.63 -2.90 -3.69
CA TYR A 159 2.77 -2.76 -5.15
C TYR A 159 1.43 -2.34 -5.79
N ALA A 160 0.87 -1.24 -5.28
CA ALA A 160 -0.41 -0.65 -5.68
C ALA A 160 -0.40 0.85 -5.39
N GLU A 161 -1.30 1.61 -6.02
CA GLU A 161 -1.45 3.04 -5.71
C GLU A 161 -1.93 3.27 -4.27
N TYR A 162 -2.72 2.34 -3.71
CA TYR A 162 -3.19 2.40 -2.33
C TYR A 162 -3.07 1.05 -1.62
N VAL A 163 -2.79 1.11 -0.32
CA VAL A 163 -2.68 -0.07 0.54
C VAL A 163 -3.39 0.14 1.87
N ILE A 164 -3.94 -0.95 2.43
CA ILE A 164 -4.53 -0.95 3.77
C ILE A 164 -3.50 -1.47 4.77
N VAL A 165 -3.28 -0.71 5.83
CA VAL A 165 -2.30 -1.03 6.87
C VAL A 165 -2.90 -0.82 8.25
N ASP A 166 -2.68 -1.75 9.16
CA ASP A 166 -3.03 -1.58 10.57
C ASP A 166 -2.20 -0.42 11.15
N HIS A 167 -2.85 0.50 11.87
CA HIS A 167 -2.19 1.70 12.38
C HIS A 167 -0.91 1.44 13.20
N ARG A 168 -0.78 0.27 13.84
CA ARG A 168 0.41 -0.12 14.62
C ARG A 168 1.63 -0.43 13.77
N LEU A 169 1.44 -0.65 12.47
CA LEU A 169 2.50 -0.92 11.49
C LEU A 169 2.95 0.34 10.75
N VAL A 170 2.54 1.52 11.24
CA VAL A 170 2.77 2.81 10.58
C VAL A 170 3.54 3.74 11.53
N SER A 171 4.52 4.44 10.99
CA SER A 171 5.28 5.46 11.70
C SER A 171 5.33 6.75 10.89
N LEU A 172 5.26 7.89 11.57
CA LEU A 172 5.45 9.20 10.94
C LEU A 172 6.88 9.33 10.40
N ILE A 173 7.02 9.89 9.21
CA ILE A 173 8.33 10.27 8.69
C ILE A 173 8.77 11.57 9.38
N PRO A 174 9.96 11.61 10.03
CA PRO A 174 10.44 12.81 10.68
C PRO A 174 10.73 13.94 9.68
N ASN A 175 10.59 15.18 10.14
CA ASN A 175 10.99 16.34 9.35
C ASN A 175 12.44 16.22 8.86
N GLY A 176 12.66 16.46 7.57
CA GLY A 176 13.98 16.37 6.95
C GLY A 176 14.35 14.98 6.42
N VAL A 177 13.50 13.97 6.63
CA VAL A 177 13.60 12.67 5.94
C VAL A 177 12.63 12.67 4.77
N SER A 178 13.10 12.35 3.57
CA SER A 178 12.21 12.26 2.40
C SER A 178 11.37 10.97 2.44
N LEU A 179 10.23 10.98 1.73
CA LEU A 179 9.43 9.77 1.51
C LEU A 179 10.27 8.61 0.93
N ALA A 180 11.17 8.89 -0.02
CA ALA A 180 12.03 7.87 -0.61
C ALA A 180 12.93 7.20 0.44
N GLU A 181 13.54 7.99 1.34
CA GLU A 181 14.38 7.47 2.43
C GLU A 181 13.55 6.72 3.48
N GLY A 182 12.37 7.24 3.84
CA GLY A 182 11.46 6.59 4.78
C GLY A 182 11.00 5.21 4.29
N GLY A 183 10.74 5.07 3.00
CA GLY A 183 10.29 3.82 2.38
C GLY A 183 11.41 2.81 2.10
N ALA A 184 12.68 3.19 2.24
CA ALA A 184 13.83 2.36 1.89
C ALA A 184 14.37 1.49 3.03
N SER A 185 13.73 1.51 4.19
CA SER A 185 14.25 0.92 5.43
C SER A 185 13.22 0.19 6.27
N THR A 186 11.99 0.03 5.77
CA THR A 186 10.89 -0.47 6.60
C THR A 186 11.11 -1.90 7.08
N ILE A 187 11.61 -2.80 6.24
CA ILE A 187 11.92 -4.18 6.66
C ILE A 187 13.35 -4.29 7.22
N VAL A 188 14.31 -3.57 6.64
CA VAL A 188 15.74 -3.76 6.97
C VAL A 188 16.17 -3.00 8.23
N ARG A 189 15.42 -1.99 8.69
CA ARG A 189 15.83 -1.09 9.79
C ARG A 189 15.02 -1.20 11.08
N MET A 190 14.16 -2.21 11.23
CA MET A 190 13.43 -2.51 12.47
C MET A 190 14.30 -3.02 13.64
N HIS A 191 15.53 -2.51 13.76
CA HIS A 191 16.40 -2.71 14.92
C HIS A 191 16.94 -1.39 15.51
N CYS A 192 16.67 -0.22 14.92
CA CYS A 192 17.32 1.03 15.35
C CYS A 192 16.47 2.32 15.22
N LEU A 193 15.14 2.25 15.30
CA LEU A 193 14.29 3.43 15.52
C LEU A 193 13.48 3.26 16.80
#